data_AF-A0A183TG51-F1
#
_entry.id   AF-A0A183TG51-F1
#
_cell.length_a   1.000
_cell.length_b   1.000
_cell.length_c   1.000
_cell.angle_alpha   90.00
_cell.angle_beta   90.00
_cell.angle_gamma   90.00
#
_symmetry.space_group_name_H-M   'P 1'
#
loop_
_entity.id
_entity.type
_entity.pdbx_description
1 polymer ?
#
loop_
_entity_poly.entity_id
_entity_poly.type
_entity_poly.pdbx_seq_one_letter_code
_entity_poly.pdbx_strand_id
1 'polypeptide(L)'
;MSNRPEWRTTLVARELARYKVDIAALSETRFSEHGQLEEGINDRLMSLRLPLRRDQFATIISAYAPPMTSSNATKDKFYEDLHALLATALKADKLIVLGDLNTRAGADHAAWQGVLGPHGLGGCNDNGLLLLQTCTEHRLLLTNTFFRLPTREKATWMNPRSRRWHMLNYVLVRSNELAKRLANLPVADTYISVEDHWCQMRATIQSTALDVLGRARHQHQDWSDDNVAAINALLVEKNQLHKAYVDHPTAANKADFYRSRRLVQ
;
A
#
# COMPACT_ATOMS: atom_id res chain seq x y z
N MET A 1 6.96 22.53 24.02
CA MET A 1 6.83 22.37 22.55
C MET A 1 6.87 20.88 22.26
N SER A 2 5.89 20.33 21.56
CA SER A 2 5.69 18.88 21.48
C SER A 2 6.43 18.30 20.28
N ASN A 3 7.46 17.47 20.50
CA ASN A 3 8.21 16.72 19.47
C ASN A 3 7.35 15.72 18.66
N ARG A 4 6.01 15.75 18.80
CA ARG A 4 5.04 14.78 18.25
C ARG A 4 5.14 14.50 16.75
N PRO A 5 5.46 15.48 15.86
CA PRO A 5 5.64 15.20 14.44
C PRO A 5 6.88 14.33 14.17
N GLU A 6 7.97 14.58 14.89
CA GLU A 6 9.24 13.86 14.75
C GLU A 6 9.09 12.38 15.15
N TRP A 7 8.39 12.09 16.25
CA TRP A 7 8.11 10.72 16.70
C TRP A 7 7.35 9.87 15.67
N ARG A 8 6.41 10.48 14.92
CA ARG A 8 5.62 9.76 13.90
C ARG A 8 6.45 9.42 12.68
N THR A 9 7.30 10.34 12.22
CA THR A 9 8.21 10.11 11.09
C THR A 9 9.25 9.03 11.43
N THR A 10 9.80 9.06 12.65
CA THR A 10 10.73 8.03 13.16
C THR A 10 10.08 6.66 13.26
N LEU A 11 8.81 6.58 13.69
CA LEU A 11 8.06 5.33 13.72
C LEU A 11 7.81 4.77 12.31
N VAL A 12 7.47 5.63 11.35
CA VAL A 12 7.27 5.22 9.95
C VAL A 12 8.56 4.69 9.36
N ALA A 13 9.67 5.44 9.44
CA ALA A 13 10.98 5.01 8.92
C ALA A 13 11.41 3.65 9.50
N ARG A 14 11.15 3.44 10.80
CA ARG A 14 11.47 2.18 11.47
C ARG A 14 10.58 1.01 11.07
N GLU A 15 9.28 1.22 10.89
CA GLU A 15 8.39 0.14 10.41
C GLU A 15 8.69 -0.19 8.94
N LEU A 16 9.05 0.80 8.11
CA LEU A 16 9.55 0.56 6.75
C LEU A 16 10.81 -0.31 6.77
N ALA A 17 11.78 0.01 7.64
CA ALA A 17 12.99 -0.80 7.82
C ALA A 17 12.67 -2.21 8.35
N ARG A 18 11.75 -2.34 9.31
CA ARG A 18 11.33 -3.60 9.91
C ARG A 18 10.73 -4.56 8.88
N TYR A 19 9.86 -4.04 8.01
CA TYR A 19 9.23 -4.83 6.95
C TYR A 19 10.08 -4.94 5.69
N LYS A 20 11.27 -4.31 5.67
CA LYS A 20 12.16 -4.24 4.50
C LYS A 20 11.41 -3.67 3.29
N VAL A 21 10.68 -2.58 3.52
CA VAL A 21 9.95 -1.87 2.47
C VAL A 21 10.94 -0.99 1.71
N ASP A 22 11.12 -1.28 0.43
CA ASP A 22 12.01 -0.51 -0.44
C ASP A 22 11.37 0.81 -0.90
N ILE A 23 10.05 0.83 -1.10
CA ILE A 23 9.31 2.01 -1.58
C ILE A 23 7.99 2.13 -0.81
N ALA A 24 7.72 3.32 -0.28
CA ALA A 24 6.47 3.66 0.38
C ALA A 24 5.85 4.91 -0.25
N ALA A 25 4.57 4.82 -0.63
CA ALA A 25 3.77 6.00 -0.94
C ALA A 25 3.01 6.40 0.33
N LEU A 26 3.26 7.62 0.80
CA LEU A 26 2.57 8.19 1.95
C LEU A 26 1.61 9.27 1.46
N SER A 27 0.39 9.27 2.01
CA SER A 27 -0.63 10.29 1.75
C SER A 27 -0.95 11.03 3.05
N GLU A 28 -1.47 12.25 2.95
CA GLU A 28 -1.81 13.11 4.11
C GLU A 28 -0.60 13.47 5.00
N THR A 29 0.59 13.60 4.42
CA THR A 29 1.79 14.03 5.15
C THR A 29 1.72 15.52 5.47
N ARG A 30 1.75 15.87 6.76
CA ARG A 30 1.97 17.26 7.19
C ARG A 30 3.47 17.52 7.19
N PHE A 31 3.96 18.24 6.19
CA PHE A 31 5.35 18.66 6.15
C PHE A 31 5.60 19.73 7.23
N SER A 32 6.72 19.63 7.95
CA SER A 32 7.29 20.81 8.62
C SER A 32 7.82 21.74 7.53
N GLU A 33 7.83 23.05 7.75
CA GLU A 33 8.19 24.09 6.76
C GLU A 33 9.62 23.97 6.16
N HIS A 34 10.37 22.92 6.51
CA HIS A 34 11.78 22.69 6.16
C HIS A 34 11.97 21.55 5.14
N GLY A 35 10.91 20.96 4.58
CA GLY A 35 10.99 19.91 3.55
C GLY A 35 10.50 20.39 2.18
N GLN A 36 11.37 20.41 1.17
CA GLN A 36 10.97 20.59 -0.23
C GLN A 36 10.62 19.23 -0.87
N LEU A 37 9.51 19.19 -1.61
CA LEU A 37 9.13 18.07 -2.47
C LEU A 37 9.74 18.31 -3.85
N GLU A 38 10.67 17.48 -4.31
CA GLU A 38 11.42 17.76 -5.55
C GLU A 38 10.60 17.52 -6.83
N GLU A 39 9.59 16.63 -6.84
CA GLU A 39 8.71 16.39 -8.00
C GLU A 39 7.29 15.97 -7.55
N GLY A 40 6.40 16.93 -7.34
CA GLY A 40 4.96 16.69 -7.20
C GLY A 40 4.21 17.25 -8.41
N ILE A 41 3.27 16.51 -8.98
CA ILE A 41 2.44 17.02 -10.09
C ILE A 41 1.38 17.97 -9.53
N ASN A 42 0.79 17.58 -8.40
CA ASN A 42 -0.05 18.43 -7.56
C ASN A 42 -0.11 17.83 -6.15
N ASP A 43 -0.90 18.43 -5.25
CA ASP A 43 -1.05 17.98 -3.85
C ASP A 43 -1.59 16.54 -3.69
N ARG A 44 -2.08 15.93 -4.77
CA ARG A 44 -2.74 14.61 -4.78
C ARG A 44 -2.06 13.57 -5.65
N LEU A 45 -1.15 13.97 -6.53
CA LEU A 45 -0.48 13.10 -7.50
C LEU A 45 1.02 13.34 -7.48
N MET A 46 1.76 12.26 -7.33
CA MET A 46 3.22 12.22 -7.44
C MET A 46 3.62 11.10 -8.39
N SER A 47 4.66 11.32 -9.18
CA SER A 47 5.21 10.31 -10.08
C SER A 47 6.70 10.17 -9.83
N LEU A 48 7.19 8.94 -9.87
CA LEU A 48 8.59 8.60 -9.70
C LEU A 48 8.96 7.56 -10.76
N ARG A 49 9.98 7.85 -11.56
CA ARG A 49 10.51 6.89 -12.53
C ARG A 49 11.86 6.36 -12.04
N LEU A 50 11.95 5.05 -11.84
CA LEU A 50 13.12 4.38 -11.30
C LEU A 50 13.75 3.44 -12.32
N PRO A 51 15.08 3.46 -12.50
CA PRO A 51 15.75 2.44 -13.28
C PRO A 51 15.66 1.08 -12.56
N LEU A 52 15.45 0.03 -13.35
CA LEU A 52 15.50 -1.38 -12.99
C LEU A 52 16.70 -2.03 -13.70
N ARG A 53 16.93 -3.33 -13.44
CA ARG A 53 17.95 -4.09 -14.17
C ARG A 53 17.62 -4.21 -15.66
N ARG A 54 18.67 -4.42 -16.47
CA ARG A 54 18.57 -4.70 -17.91
C ARG A 54 17.91 -3.58 -18.71
N ASP A 55 18.26 -2.33 -18.38
CA ASP A 55 17.75 -1.13 -19.06
C ASP A 55 16.21 -1.02 -19.06
N GLN A 56 15.59 -1.53 -17.99
CA GLN A 56 14.15 -1.40 -17.76
C GLN A 56 13.89 -0.29 -16.75
N PHE A 57 12.67 0.22 -16.72
CA PHE A 57 12.26 1.25 -15.77
C PHE A 57 10.91 0.89 -15.15
N ALA A 58 10.70 1.34 -13.91
CA ALA A 58 9.41 1.36 -13.26
C ALA A 58 8.93 2.81 -13.15
N THR A 59 7.70 3.07 -13.57
CA THR A 59 7.00 4.31 -13.23
C THR A 59 6.06 4.00 -12.06
N ILE A 60 6.20 4.74 -10.98
CA ILE A 60 5.40 4.61 -9.77
C ILE A 60 4.62 5.90 -9.60
N ILE A 61 3.30 5.79 -9.54
CA ILE A 61 2.41 6.92 -9.29
C ILE A 61 1.82 6.75 -7.89
N SER A 62 2.04 7.73 -7.02
CA SER A 62 1.29 7.87 -5.77
C SER A 62 0.06 8.74 -6.02
N ALA A 63 -1.11 8.26 -5.61
CA ALA A 63 -2.38 8.95 -5.83
C ALA A 63 -3.21 9.04 -4.54
N TYR A 64 -3.68 10.25 -4.24
CA TYR A 64 -4.60 10.56 -3.15
C TYR A 64 -5.89 11.17 -3.69
N ALA A 65 -6.87 10.33 -3.98
CA ALA A 65 -8.12 10.77 -4.60
C ALA A 65 -8.99 11.56 -3.62
N PRO A 66 -9.83 12.49 -4.11
CA PRO A 66 -10.79 13.20 -3.28
C PRO A 66 -11.78 12.25 -2.59
N PRO A 67 -12.17 12.52 -1.33
CA PRO A 67 -13.19 11.73 -0.65
C PRO A 67 -14.54 11.82 -1.36
N MET A 68 -15.43 10.87 -1.06
CA MET A 68 -16.77 10.80 -1.66
C MET A 68 -17.59 12.10 -1.48
N THR A 69 -17.34 12.86 -0.42
CA THR A 69 -18.02 14.12 -0.08
C THR A 69 -17.51 15.33 -0.85
N SER A 70 -16.43 15.20 -1.63
CA SER A 70 -15.94 16.27 -2.50
C SER A 70 -16.93 16.56 -3.63
N SER A 71 -16.89 17.79 -4.15
CA SER A 71 -17.70 18.19 -5.31
C SER A 71 -17.30 17.41 -6.57
N ASN A 72 -18.21 17.32 -7.54
CA ASN A 72 -17.93 16.67 -8.81
C ASN A 72 -16.76 17.35 -9.53
N ALA A 73 -16.73 18.68 -9.60
CA ALA A 73 -15.61 19.42 -10.19
C ALA A 73 -14.23 19.04 -9.59
N THR A 74 -14.14 18.79 -8.28
CA THR A 74 -12.87 18.33 -7.66
C THR A 74 -12.52 16.90 -8.06
N LYS A 75 -13.52 16.01 -8.17
CA LYS A 75 -13.32 14.63 -8.60
C LYS A 75 -12.92 14.57 -10.08
N ASP A 76 -13.65 15.29 -10.92
CA ASP A 76 -13.41 15.37 -12.36
C ASP A 76 -11.99 15.87 -12.62
N LYS A 77 -11.60 16.97 -11.97
CA LYS A 77 -10.24 17.51 -12.08
C LYS A 77 -9.15 16.50 -11.67
N PHE A 78 -9.37 15.76 -10.58
CA PHE A 78 -8.42 14.74 -10.15
C PHE A 78 -8.28 13.61 -11.18
N TYR A 79 -9.39 13.12 -11.73
CA TYR A 79 -9.35 12.07 -12.74
C TYR A 79 -8.75 12.59 -14.06
N GLU A 80 -9.06 13.81 -14.49
CA GLU A 80 -8.39 14.45 -15.64
C GLU A 80 -6.87 14.48 -15.49
N ASP A 81 -6.37 14.93 -14.33
CA ASP A 81 -4.93 14.97 -14.05
C ASP A 81 -4.33 13.56 -14.00
N LEU A 82 -5.05 12.59 -13.43
CA LEU A 82 -4.63 11.18 -13.41
C LEU A 82 -4.59 10.60 -14.83
N HIS A 83 -5.57 10.88 -15.69
CA HIS A 83 -5.59 10.46 -17.09
C HIS A 83 -4.38 11.03 -17.84
N ALA A 84 -4.11 12.33 -17.67
CA ALA A 84 -2.95 12.99 -18.28
C ALA A 84 -1.63 12.35 -17.82
N LEU A 85 -1.49 12.07 -16.52
CA LEU A 85 -0.31 11.43 -15.97
C LEU A 85 -0.13 9.98 -16.45
N LEU A 86 -1.20 9.20 -16.50
CA LEU A 86 -1.15 7.83 -17.02
C LEU A 86 -0.73 7.80 -18.49
N ALA A 87 -1.08 8.84 -19.27
CA ALA A 87 -0.67 8.98 -20.66
C ALA A 87 0.82 9.30 -20.83
N THR A 88 1.48 9.94 -19.85
CA THR A 88 2.93 10.20 -19.92
C THR A 88 3.77 8.97 -19.56
N ALA A 89 3.20 8.00 -18.83
CA ALA A 89 3.90 6.78 -18.43
C ALA A 89 4.25 5.89 -19.63
N LEU A 90 5.55 5.74 -19.91
CA LEU A 90 6.06 4.98 -21.07
C LEU A 90 5.55 3.54 -21.08
N LYS A 91 5.12 3.06 -22.25
CA LYS A 91 4.58 1.69 -22.41
C LYS A 91 5.59 0.58 -22.09
N ALA A 92 6.89 0.87 -22.26
CA ALA A 92 7.97 -0.04 -21.94
C ALA A 92 8.21 -0.17 -20.42
N ASP A 93 7.83 0.87 -19.67
CA ASP A 93 7.99 0.90 -18.22
C ASP A 93 6.95 0.00 -17.53
N LYS A 94 7.40 -0.63 -16.44
CA LYS A 94 6.52 -1.28 -15.48
C LYS A 94 5.77 -0.17 -14.72
N LEU A 95 4.46 -0.09 -14.91
CA LEU A 95 3.64 0.94 -14.25
C LEU A 95 2.97 0.37 -13.00
N ILE A 96 3.13 1.07 -11.89
CA ILE A 96 2.46 0.82 -10.62
C ILE A 96 1.78 2.12 -10.18
N VAL A 97 0.49 2.09 -9.91
CA VAL A 97 -0.22 3.19 -9.24
C VAL A 97 -0.59 2.70 -7.86
N LEU A 98 -0.31 3.47 -6.81
CA LEU A 98 -0.72 3.11 -5.46
C LEU A 98 -1.18 4.32 -4.66
N GLY A 99 -2.05 4.07 -3.69
CA GLY A 99 -2.44 5.08 -2.72
C GLY A 99 -3.88 4.94 -2.27
N ASP A 100 -4.35 5.96 -1.55
CA ASP A 100 -5.72 6.05 -1.11
C ASP A 100 -6.58 6.67 -2.20
N LEU A 101 -7.33 5.80 -2.89
CA LEU A 101 -8.20 6.23 -3.97
C LEU A 101 -9.60 6.59 -3.47
N ASN A 102 -9.87 6.49 -2.16
CA ASN A 102 -11.18 6.78 -1.58
C ASN A 102 -12.34 6.08 -2.32
N THR A 103 -12.05 4.91 -2.91
CA THR A 103 -12.99 4.17 -3.76
C THR A 103 -13.40 2.86 -3.13
N ARG A 104 -14.64 2.45 -3.36
CA ARG A 104 -15.05 1.07 -3.21
C ARG A 104 -15.34 0.56 -4.61
N ALA A 105 -14.46 -0.26 -5.17
CA ALA A 105 -14.66 -0.84 -6.50
C ALA A 105 -15.71 -1.97 -6.50
N GLY A 106 -16.00 -2.52 -5.32
CA GLY A 106 -16.96 -3.61 -5.16
C GLY A 106 -16.39 -4.97 -5.53
N ALA A 107 -17.27 -5.92 -5.84
CA ALA A 107 -16.94 -7.32 -6.09
C ALA A 107 -17.51 -7.86 -7.42
N ASP A 108 -18.09 -7.01 -8.27
CA ASP A 108 -18.71 -7.42 -9.53
C ASP A 108 -17.65 -7.65 -10.63
N HIS A 109 -16.90 -8.73 -10.46
CA HIS A 109 -15.86 -9.15 -11.40
C HIS A 109 -16.41 -9.43 -12.81
N ALA A 110 -17.63 -9.96 -12.90
CA ALA A 110 -18.23 -10.31 -14.18
C ALA A 110 -18.46 -9.07 -15.06
N ALA A 111 -18.92 -7.97 -14.45
CA ALA A 111 -19.10 -6.70 -15.16
C ALA A 111 -17.76 -6.01 -15.53
N TRP A 112 -16.69 -6.27 -14.79
CA TRP A 112 -15.40 -5.58 -14.92
C TRP A 112 -14.22 -6.54 -15.19
N GLN A 113 -14.45 -7.52 -16.06
CA GLN A 113 -13.48 -8.55 -16.37
C GLN A 113 -12.17 -7.93 -16.89
N GLY A 114 -11.03 -8.37 -16.33
CA GLY A 114 -9.70 -7.89 -16.69
C GLY A 114 -9.24 -6.63 -15.94
N VAL A 115 -10.15 -5.94 -15.25
CA VAL A 115 -9.84 -4.78 -14.39
C VAL A 115 -10.01 -5.15 -12.91
N LEU A 116 -11.17 -5.73 -12.57
CA LEU A 116 -11.49 -6.20 -11.23
C LEU A 116 -11.25 -7.71 -11.17
N GLY A 117 -10.67 -8.20 -10.08
CA GLY A 117 -10.50 -9.63 -9.81
C GLY A 117 -11.68 -10.25 -9.05
N PRO A 118 -11.77 -11.58 -8.99
CA PRO A 118 -12.90 -12.31 -8.42
C PRO A 118 -13.06 -12.17 -6.89
N HIS A 119 -12.15 -11.46 -6.24
CA HIS A 119 -12.10 -11.34 -4.78
C HIS A 119 -12.15 -9.88 -4.30
N GLY A 120 -12.82 -9.01 -5.06
CA GLY A 120 -13.21 -7.67 -4.64
C GLY A 120 -14.10 -7.67 -3.39
N LEU A 121 -14.31 -6.49 -2.80
CA LEU A 121 -14.97 -6.35 -1.50
C LEU A 121 -16.13 -5.36 -1.54
N GLY A 122 -17.31 -5.82 -1.09
CA GLY A 122 -18.49 -4.98 -0.90
C GLY A 122 -19.13 -4.49 -2.20
N GLY A 123 -19.91 -3.41 -2.10
CA GLY A 123 -20.55 -2.76 -3.24
C GLY A 123 -19.73 -1.59 -3.79
N CYS A 124 -19.87 -1.34 -5.09
CA CYS A 124 -19.23 -0.21 -5.76
C CYS A 124 -19.85 1.13 -5.30
N ASN A 125 -19.05 2.18 -5.18
CA ASN A 125 -19.53 3.56 -5.04
C ASN A 125 -19.17 4.39 -6.28
N ASP A 126 -19.66 5.64 -6.36
CA ASP A 126 -19.44 6.51 -7.53
C ASP A 126 -17.96 6.73 -7.83
N ASN A 127 -17.13 6.96 -6.81
CA ASN A 127 -15.69 7.06 -7.00
C ASN A 127 -15.10 5.74 -7.53
N GLY A 128 -15.60 4.59 -7.07
CA GLY A 128 -15.23 3.27 -7.57
C GLY A 128 -15.58 3.07 -9.04
N LEU A 129 -16.72 3.60 -9.49
CA LEU A 129 -17.11 3.55 -10.89
C LEU A 129 -16.14 4.37 -11.76
N LEU A 130 -15.82 5.60 -11.34
CA LEU A 130 -14.82 6.44 -12.02
C LEU A 130 -13.47 5.72 -12.13
N LEU A 131 -13.00 5.13 -11.03
CA LEU A 131 -11.73 4.37 -11.02
C LEU A 131 -11.77 3.17 -11.97
N LEU A 132 -12.86 2.40 -11.99
CA LEU A 132 -13.01 1.24 -12.86
C LEU A 132 -13.04 1.64 -14.34
N GLN A 133 -13.69 2.76 -14.68
CA GLN A 133 -13.68 3.33 -16.03
C GLN A 133 -12.26 3.78 -16.43
N THR A 134 -11.57 4.56 -15.59
CA THR A 134 -10.18 4.96 -15.82
C THR A 134 -9.26 3.75 -16.00
N CYS A 135 -9.41 2.71 -15.17
CA CYS A 135 -8.62 1.50 -15.29
C CYS A 135 -8.91 0.73 -16.59
N THR A 136 -10.17 0.71 -17.04
CA THR A 136 -10.54 0.08 -18.31
C THR A 136 -9.84 0.77 -19.47
N GLU A 137 -9.89 2.11 -19.51
CA GLU A 137 -9.30 2.93 -20.56
C GLU A 137 -7.77 2.78 -20.62
N HIS A 138 -7.12 2.84 -19.46
CA HIS A 138 -5.65 2.74 -19.34
C HIS A 138 -5.13 1.30 -19.23
N ARG A 139 -6.03 0.30 -19.35
CA ARG A 139 -5.71 -1.12 -19.25
C ARG A 139 -4.97 -1.45 -17.96
N LEU A 140 -5.48 -0.95 -16.85
CA LEU A 140 -5.00 -1.22 -15.49
C LEU A 140 -5.91 -2.23 -14.80
N LEU A 141 -5.38 -2.90 -13.79
CA LEU A 141 -6.13 -3.82 -12.94
C LEU A 141 -5.90 -3.54 -11.47
N LEU A 142 -6.91 -3.81 -10.65
CA LEU A 142 -6.90 -3.61 -9.21
C LEU A 142 -6.32 -4.86 -8.54
N THR A 143 -5.00 -4.93 -8.40
CA THR A 143 -4.30 -6.15 -7.96
C THR A 143 -4.85 -6.75 -6.67
N ASN A 144 -5.22 -5.91 -5.70
CA ASN A 144 -5.78 -6.30 -4.40
C ASN A 144 -7.02 -7.21 -4.52
N THR A 145 -7.73 -7.13 -5.64
CA THR A 145 -8.98 -7.86 -5.89
C THR A 145 -8.77 -9.21 -6.59
N PHE A 146 -7.57 -9.49 -7.09
CA PHE A 146 -7.22 -10.77 -7.73
C PHE A 146 -6.79 -11.84 -6.73
N PHE A 147 -6.43 -11.46 -5.50
CA PHE A 147 -5.93 -12.40 -4.50
C PHE A 147 -6.98 -12.77 -3.47
N ARG A 148 -7.03 -14.06 -3.12
CA ARG A 148 -7.89 -14.57 -2.03
C ARG A 148 -7.20 -14.37 -0.70
N LEU A 149 -7.56 -13.28 -0.02
CA LEU A 149 -7.12 -12.96 1.35
C LEU A 149 -8.33 -12.86 2.29
N PRO A 150 -8.17 -13.13 3.59
CA PRO A 150 -9.18 -12.84 4.61
C PRO A 150 -9.59 -11.36 4.61
N THR A 151 -10.86 -11.06 4.89
CA THR A 151 -11.39 -9.67 4.87
C THR A 151 -10.59 -8.71 5.76
N ARG A 152 -10.11 -9.18 6.92
CA ARG A 152 -9.29 -8.40 7.86
C ARG A 152 -7.94 -7.94 7.29
N GLU A 153 -7.43 -8.63 6.28
CA GLU A 153 -6.15 -8.33 5.62
C GLU A 153 -6.36 -7.55 4.30
N LYS A 154 -7.58 -7.58 3.76
CA LYS A 154 -7.98 -6.84 2.55
C LYS A 154 -8.49 -5.44 2.81
N ALA A 155 -9.24 -5.27 3.89
CA ALA A 155 -9.81 -3.98 4.22
C ALA A 155 -8.72 -3.06 4.74
N THR A 156 -8.71 -1.83 4.24
CA THR A 156 -7.64 -0.87 4.48
C THR A 156 -8.10 0.28 5.38
N TRP A 157 -9.40 0.41 5.61
CA TRP A 157 -9.97 1.46 6.44
C TRP A 157 -11.23 0.99 7.18
N MET A 158 -11.40 1.41 8.43
CA MET A 158 -12.60 1.18 9.23
C MET A 158 -13.36 2.49 9.41
N ASN A 159 -14.65 2.51 9.06
CA ASN A 159 -15.50 3.65 9.35
C ASN A 159 -15.64 3.85 10.87
N PRO A 160 -15.29 5.03 11.41
CA PRO A 160 -15.30 5.26 12.86
C PRO A 160 -16.68 5.09 13.51
N ARG A 161 -17.75 5.42 12.76
CA ARG A 161 -19.13 5.41 13.26
C ARG A 161 -19.79 4.06 13.06
N SER A 162 -19.79 3.53 11.85
CA SER A 162 -20.47 2.27 11.53
C SER A 162 -19.64 1.03 11.87
N ARG A 163 -18.34 1.20 12.19
CA ARG A 163 -17.38 0.11 12.43
C ARG A 163 -17.28 -0.89 11.27
N ARG A 164 -17.71 -0.48 10.08
CA ARG A 164 -17.59 -1.29 8.86
C ARG A 164 -16.23 -1.08 8.23
N TRP A 165 -15.67 -2.18 7.77
CA TRP A 165 -14.40 -2.23 7.07
C TRP A 165 -14.59 -2.04 5.57
N HIS A 166 -13.71 -1.26 4.96
CA HIS A 166 -13.71 -0.94 3.53
C HIS A 166 -12.29 -1.05 2.96
N MET A 167 -12.20 -1.46 1.69
CA MET A 167 -10.97 -1.38 0.91
C MET A 167 -11.02 -0.05 0.14
N LEU A 168 -10.12 0.87 0.49
CA LEU A 168 -10.01 2.21 -0.12
C LEU A 168 -8.63 2.45 -0.74
N ASN A 169 -7.61 1.73 -0.24
CA ASN A 169 -6.27 1.76 -0.80
C ASN A 169 -6.11 0.63 -1.82
N TYR A 170 -5.57 0.96 -2.98
CA TYR A 170 -5.36 0.01 -4.07
C TYR A 170 -3.96 0.12 -4.63
N VAL A 171 -3.50 -0.99 -5.20
CA VAL A 171 -2.33 -1.06 -6.06
C VAL A 171 -2.81 -1.47 -7.45
N LEU A 172 -2.58 -0.61 -8.44
CA LEU A 172 -2.96 -0.81 -9.83
C LEU A 172 -1.72 -1.10 -10.66
N VAL A 173 -1.83 -2.02 -11.61
CA VAL A 173 -0.75 -2.36 -12.56
C VAL A 173 -1.31 -2.56 -13.96
N ARG A 174 -0.46 -2.50 -15.00
CA ARG A 174 -0.91 -2.78 -16.37
C ARG A 174 -1.40 -4.23 -16.52
N SER A 175 -2.50 -4.39 -17.25
CA SER A 175 -3.19 -5.68 -17.41
C SER A 175 -2.37 -6.72 -18.15
N ASN A 176 -1.56 -6.28 -19.12
CA ASN A 176 -0.67 -7.14 -19.88
C ASN A 176 0.46 -7.78 -19.04
N GLU A 177 0.78 -7.24 -17.86
CA GLU A 177 1.83 -7.78 -16.98
C GLU A 177 1.29 -8.91 -16.09
N LEU A 178 0.10 -8.74 -15.50
CA LEU A 178 -0.50 -9.75 -14.63
C LEU A 178 -1.09 -10.92 -15.44
N ALA A 179 -1.73 -10.66 -16.58
CA ALA A 179 -2.27 -11.71 -17.45
C ALA A 179 -1.18 -12.66 -17.97
N LYS A 180 0.00 -12.11 -18.33
CA LYS A 180 1.17 -12.92 -18.73
C LYS A 180 1.75 -13.75 -17.59
N ARG A 181 1.68 -13.27 -16.35
CA ARG A 181 2.20 -13.98 -15.17
C ARG A 181 1.20 -15.03 -14.65
N LEU A 182 -0.10 -14.73 -14.65
CA LEU A 182 -1.14 -15.69 -14.28
C LEU A 182 -1.26 -16.84 -15.29
N ALA A 183 -1.08 -16.57 -16.59
CA ALA A 183 -1.09 -17.61 -17.63
C ALA A 183 0.09 -18.59 -17.52
N ASN A 184 1.17 -18.22 -16.80
CA ASN A 184 2.37 -19.02 -16.62
C ASN A 184 2.48 -19.65 -15.22
N LEU A 185 1.45 -19.55 -14.38
CA LEU A 185 1.42 -20.28 -13.11
C LEU A 185 1.17 -21.76 -13.40
N PRO A 186 2.06 -22.69 -12.97
CA PRO A 186 1.78 -24.10 -13.10
C PRO A 186 0.52 -24.42 -12.30
N VAL A 187 -0.48 -24.98 -12.95
CA VAL A 187 -1.60 -25.64 -12.28
C VAL A 187 -1.04 -26.94 -11.72
N ALA A 188 -0.32 -26.85 -10.59
CA ALA A 188 0.14 -28.02 -9.88
C ALA A 188 -0.92 -28.39 -8.85
N ASP A 189 -1.67 -29.44 -9.16
CA ASP A 189 -2.39 -30.27 -8.21
C ASP A 189 -1.41 -30.74 -7.14
N THR A 190 -1.38 -30.08 -5.99
CA THR A 190 -1.03 -30.65 -4.69
C THR A 190 -1.23 -29.56 -3.63
N TYR A 191 -1.77 -29.96 -2.46
CA TYR A 191 -2.10 -29.14 -1.31
C TYR A 191 -0.85 -28.48 -0.67
N ILE A 192 -0.22 -27.55 -1.39
CA ILE A 192 0.71 -26.59 -0.82
C ILE A 192 -0.16 -25.46 -0.28
N SER A 193 -0.09 -25.20 1.03
CA SER A 193 -0.90 -24.17 1.67
C SER A 193 -0.66 -22.82 1.00
N VAL A 194 -1.69 -21.98 0.91
CA VAL A 194 -1.58 -20.60 0.39
C VAL A 194 -0.46 -19.83 1.12
N GLU A 195 -0.21 -20.17 2.39
CA GLU A 195 0.88 -19.65 3.22
C GLU A 195 2.26 -19.99 2.62
N ASP A 196 2.45 -21.22 2.15
CA ASP A 196 3.72 -21.71 1.60
C ASP A 196 4.00 -21.07 0.24
N HIS A 197 2.98 -20.95 -0.61
CA HIS A 197 3.09 -20.25 -1.89
C HIS A 197 3.40 -18.76 -1.71
N TRP A 198 2.80 -18.13 -0.69
CA TRP A 198 3.10 -16.75 -0.31
C TRP A 198 4.52 -16.59 0.23
N CYS A 199 4.96 -17.51 1.11
CA CYS A 199 6.33 -17.55 1.61
C CYS A 199 7.34 -17.71 0.47
N GLN A 200 7.02 -18.54 -0.52
CA GLN A 200 7.88 -18.77 -1.67
C GLN A 200 7.93 -17.57 -2.60
N MET A 201 6.79 -16.91 -2.87
CA MET A 201 6.73 -15.69 -3.67
C MET A 201 7.46 -14.53 -2.96
N ARG A 202 7.22 -14.34 -1.66
CA ARG A 202 7.91 -13.34 -0.84
C ARG A 202 9.42 -13.59 -0.78
N ALA A 203 9.84 -14.84 -0.58
CA ALA A 203 11.25 -15.22 -0.57
C ALA A 203 11.90 -14.98 -1.94
N THR A 204 11.17 -15.26 -3.03
CA THR A 204 11.65 -15.02 -4.40
C THR A 204 11.79 -13.52 -4.67
N ILE A 205 10.80 -12.71 -4.29
CA ILE A 205 10.87 -11.25 -4.42
C ILE A 205 12.00 -10.68 -3.55
N GLN A 206 12.13 -11.13 -2.30
CA GLN A 206 13.17 -10.66 -1.38
C GLN A 206 14.57 -11.09 -1.83
N SER A 207 14.76 -12.33 -2.30
CA SER A 207 16.02 -12.80 -2.86
C SER A 207 16.37 -12.03 -4.14
N THR A 208 15.38 -11.85 -5.02
CA THR A 208 15.56 -11.08 -6.26
C THR A 208 15.91 -9.63 -5.94
N ALA A 209 15.29 -9.00 -4.94
CA ALA A 209 15.61 -7.64 -4.50
C ALA A 209 17.00 -7.55 -3.83
N LEU A 210 17.43 -8.58 -3.09
CA LEU A 210 18.77 -8.63 -2.47
C LEU A 210 19.87 -8.81 -3.52
N ASP A 211 19.64 -9.69 -4.49
CA ASP A 211 20.55 -9.92 -5.61
C ASP A 211 20.58 -8.68 -6.49
N VAL A 212 19.40 -8.24 -6.95
CA VAL A 212 18.85 -6.88 -7.17
C VAL A 212 19.70 -5.64 -6.88
N LEU A 213 19.58 -5.23 -5.63
CA LEU A 213 19.87 -3.91 -5.09
C LEU A 213 21.06 -3.97 -4.10
N GLY A 214 21.48 -5.17 -3.70
CA GLY A 214 22.45 -5.37 -2.62
C GLY A 214 21.88 -5.04 -1.24
N ARG A 215 22.66 -5.29 -0.17
CA ARG A 215 22.33 -4.75 1.16
C ARG A 215 22.86 -3.33 1.28
N ALA A 216 21.99 -2.37 1.58
CA ALA A 216 22.41 -1.04 1.99
C ALA A 216 23.26 -1.14 3.28
N ARG A 217 24.51 -0.67 3.20
CA ARG A 217 25.34 -0.42 4.39
C ARG A 217 25.21 1.05 4.75
N HIS A 218 24.55 1.35 5.86
CA HIS A 218 24.56 2.69 6.43
C HIS A 218 26.00 3.02 6.88
N GLN A 219 26.58 4.08 6.33
CA GLN A 219 27.89 4.62 6.73
C GLN A 219 27.80 5.83 7.66
N HIS A 220 26.59 6.33 7.94
CA HIS A 220 26.39 7.44 8.86
C HIS A 220 25.37 7.10 9.93
N GLN A 221 25.72 7.46 11.15
CA GLN A 221 24.90 7.38 12.35
C GLN A 221 24.02 8.63 12.34
N ASP A 222 22.72 8.45 12.11
CA ASP A 222 21.78 9.57 12.02
C ASP A 222 21.12 9.80 13.38
N TRP A 223 20.63 11.02 13.62
CA TRP A 223 20.14 11.52 14.90
C TRP A 223 19.04 10.67 15.59
N SER A 224 18.46 9.71 14.89
CA SER A 224 17.50 8.73 15.41
C SER A 224 18.16 7.61 16.24
N ASP A 225 19.47 7.41 16.12
CA ASP A 225 20.18 6.27 16.70
C ASP A 225 20.22 6.28 18.24
N ASP A 226 20.15 7.46 18.86
CA ASP A 226 20.23 7.63 20.32
C ASP A 226 19.05 7.01 21.09
N ASN A 227 17.90 6.80 20.43
CA ASN A 227 16.69 6.26 21.06
C ASN A 227 16.30 4.86 20.58
N VAL A 228 17.10 4.25 19.70
CA VAL A 228 16.77 2.96 19.05
C VAL A 228 16.53 1.85 20.06
N ALA A 229 17.36 1.76 21.10
CA ALA A 229 17.24 0.73 22.14
C ALA A 229 15.95 0.85 22.95
N ALA A 230 15.59 2.08 23.37
CA ALA A 230 14.37 2.35 24.14
C ALA A 230 13.10 2.06 23.33
N ILE A 231 13.06 2.49 22.07
CA ILE A 231 11.93 2.22 21.16
C ILE A 231 11.88 0.71 20.80
N ASN A 232 13.02 0.00 20.75
CA ASN A 232 13.09 -1.45 20.58
C ASN A 232 12.44 -2.19 21.76
N ALA A 233 12.75 -1.80 22.99
CA ALA A 233 12.12 -2.38 24.17
C ALA A 233 10.59 -2.21 24.14
N LEU A 234 10.10 -0.99 23.87
CA LEU A 234 8.66 -0.70 23.82
C LEU A 234 7.93 -1.46 22.71
N LEU A 235 8.55 -1.64 21.54
CA LEU A 235 7.94 -2.39 20.43
C LEU A 235 7.92 -3.90 20.70
N VAL A 236 8.97 -4.45 21.33
CA VAL A 236 9.00 -5.85 21.75
C VAL A 236 7.87 -6.12 22.75
N GLU A 237 7.74 -5.28 23.77
CA GLU A 237 6.67 -5.36 24.76
C GLU A 237 5.29 -5.25 24.12
N LYS A 238 5.06 -4.25 23.25
CA LYS A 238 3.79 -4.09 22.53
C LYS A 238 3.44 -5.32 21.69
N ASN A 239 4.42 -5.94 21.03
CA ASN A 239 4.19 -7.11 20.19
C ASN A 239 3.93 -8.37 21.03
N GLN A 240 4.59 -8.53 22.18
CA GLN A 240 4.30 -9.60 23.14
C GLN A 240 2.88 -9.48 23.69
N LEU A 241 2.47 -8.28 24.10
CA LEU A 241 1.11 -8.02 24.59
C LEU A 241 0.05 -8.17 23.50
N HIS A 242 0.37 -7.82 22.25
CA HIS A 242 -0.50 -8.09 21.11
C HIS A 242 -0.70 -9.59 20.90
N LYS A 243 0.38 -10.38 20.95
CA LYS A 243 0.31 -11.84 20.84
C LYS A 243 -0.52 -12.44 21.98
N ALA A 244 -0.30 -12.01 23.23
CA ALA A 244 -1.09 -12.46 24.37
C ALA A 244 -2.59 -12.11 24.24
N TYR A 245 -2.92 -10.93 23.69
CA TYR A 245 -4.30 -10.54 23.41
C TYR A 245 -4.94 -11.35 22.27
N VAL A 246 -4.19 -11.66 21.20
CA VAL A 246 -4.67 -12.47 20.07
C VAL A 246 -4.89 -13.91 20.49
N ASP A 247 -3.95 -14.49 21.23
CA ASP A 247 -4.01 -15.87 21.70
C ASP A 247 -5.11 -16.03 22.78
N HIS A 248 -5.28 -15.02 23.64
CA HIS A 248 -6.23 -15.02 24.76
C HIS A 248 -6.90 -13.64 24.94
N PRO A 249 -8.03 -13.37 24.26
CA PRO A 249 -8.66 -12.05 24.22
C PRO A 249 -9.47 -11.70 25.48
N THR A 250 -8.79 -11.57 26.62
CA THR A 250 -9.39 -11.11 27.89
C THR A 250 -9.41 -9.58 27.98
N ALA A 251 -10.27 -9.05 28.86
CA ALA A 251 -10.34 -7.60 29.13
C ALA A 251 -9.00 -7.02 29.64
N ALA A 252 -8.25 -7.80 30.42
CA ALA A 252 -6.93 -7.44 30.92
C ALA A 252 -5.89 -7.37 29.78
N ASN A 253 -5.77 -8.42 28.97
CA ASN A 253 -4.84 -8.46 27.84
C ASN A 253 -5.11 -7.35 26.83
N LYS A 254 -6.40 -7.05 26.60
CA LYS A 254 -6.81 -5.91 25.78
C LYS A 254 -6.32 -4.59 26.39
N ALA A 255 -6.57 -4.35 27.68
CA ALA A 255 -6.16 -3.11 28.35
C ALA A 255 -4.63 -2.92 28.33
N ASP A 256 -3.87 -3.99 28.53
CA ASP A 256 -2.40 -3.96 28.54
C ASP A 256 -1.83 -3.69 27.14
N PHE A 257 -2.36 -4.36 26.11
CA PHE A 257 -1.99 -4.06 24.72
C PHE A 257 -2.28 -2.60 24.35
N TYR A 258 -3.47 -2.07 24.68
CA TYR A 258 -3.81 -0.68 24.36
C TYR A 258 -3.02 0.34 25.19
N ARG A 259 -2.59 0.02 26.43
CA ARG A 259 -1.67 0.86 27.20
C ARG A 259 -0.30 0.91 26.54
N SER A 260 0.30 -0.23 26.26
CA SER A 260 1.61 -0.32 25.60
C SER A 260 1.58 0.33 24.21
N ARG A 261 0.49 0.14 23.44
CA ARG A 261 0.30 0.79 22.14
C ARG A 261 0.33 2.32 22.21
N ARG A 262 -0.17 2.94 23.28
CA ARG A 262 -0.14 4.42 23.44
C ARG A 262 1.27 4.96 23.70
N LEU A 263 2.16 4.14 24.26
CA LEU A 263 3.56 4.53 24.51
C LEU A 263 4.40 4.52 23.23
N VAL A 264 3.90 3.91 22.16
CA VAL A 264 4.57 3.78 20.86
C VAL A 264 3.95 4.72 19.80
N GLN A 265 2.91 5.50 20.14
CA GLN A 265 2.15 6.39 19.22
C GLN A 265 2.43 7.87 19.44
#